data_AF-A0A6C1QM24-F1
#
_entry.id   AF-A0A6C1QM24-F1
#
_cell.length_a   1.000
_cell.length_b   1.000
_cell.length_c   1.000
_cell.angle_alpha   90.00
_cell.angle_beta   90.00
_cell.angle_gamma   90.00
#
_symmetry.space_group_name_H-M   'P 1'
#
loop_
_entity.id
_entity.type
_entity.pdbx_description
1 polymer ?
#
loop_
_entity_poly.entity_id
_entity_poly.type
_entity_poly.pdbx_seq_one_letter_code
_entity_poly.pdbx_strand_id
1 'polypeptide(L)'
;MQYLVVYFLISLLLSACGNHNAEVIVTKIETHDFLRDIPVYAEDSLVNIVVEIPAGCNQKWEVNKQTGFLEWERISDDSLRVVRYLPYPANYGMIPRTWLPEAEGGDNDPLDVFLLGERVERGSI
;
A
#
# COMPACT_ATOMS: atom_id res chain seq x y z
N MET A 1 -10.98 49.21 -8.61
CA MET A 1 -10.73 48.06 -7.69
C MET A 1 -11.23 46.72 -8.24
N GLN A 2 -12.34 46.68 -9.01
CA GLN A 2 -12.92 45.41 -9.52
C GLN A 2 -12.04 44.69 -10.56
N TYR A 3 -11.36 45.42 -11.45
CA TYR A 3 -10.46 44.83 -12.45
C TYR A 3 -9.17 44.24 -11.86
N LEU A 4 -8.69 44.76 -10.72
CA LEU A 4 -7.47 44.28 -10.08
C LEU A 4 -7.62 42.85 -9.55
N VAL A 5 -8.80 42.52 -9.01
CA VAL A 5 -9.14 41.17 -8.53
C VAL A 5 -9.21 40.18 -9.70
N VAL A 6 -9.73 40.61 -10.85
CA VAL A 6 -9.83 39.77 -12.05
C VAL A 6 -8.44 39.49 -12.63
N TYR A 7 -7.56 40.48 -12.71
CA TYR A 7 -6.18 40.27 -13.16
C TYR A 7 -5.39 39.37 -12.22
N PHE A 8 -5.59 39.52 -10.90
CA PHE A 8 -4.97 38.65 -9.91
C PHE A 8 -5.44 37.20 -10.01
N LEU A 9 -6.74 36.97 -10.21
CA LEU A 9 -7.31 35.63 -10.43
C LEU A 9 -6.81 35.00 -11.75
N ILE A 10 -6.69 35.79 -12.82
CA ILE A 10 -6.15 35.32 -14.12
C ILE A 10 -4.66 34.99 -13.99
N SER A 11 -3.87 35.79 -13.26
CA SER A 11 -2.45 35.48 -13.05
C SER A 11 -2.26 34.22 -12.20
N LEU A 12 -3.11 34.01 -11.19
CA LEU A 12 -3.13 32.78 -10.38
C LEU A 12 -3.44 31.53 -11.23
N LEU A 13 -4.40 31.64 -12.16
CA LEU A 13 -4.73 30.55 -13.07
C LEU A 13 -3.60 30.24 -14.07
N LEU A 14 -2.90 31.28 -14.55
CA LEU A 14 -1.77 31.12 -15.48
C LEU A 14 -0.51 30.56 -14.79
N SER A 15 -0.31 30.84 -13.50
CA SER A 15 0.80 30.28 -12.72
C SER A 15 0.57 28.85 -12.25
N ALA A 16 -0.65 28.31 -12.31
CA ALA A 16 -0.96 26.93 -11.93
C ALA A 16 -0.58 25.90 -13.02
N CYS A 17 -0.40 26.34 -14.27
CA CYS A 17 0.09 25.50 -15.37
C CYS A 17 1.62 25.58 -15.48
N GLY A 18 2.33 25.02 -14.50
CA GLY A 18 3.78 25.16 -14.47
C GLY A 18 4.48 24.20 -13.54
N ASN A 19 4.17 22.90 -13.65
CA ASN A 19 5.10 21.80 -13.35
C ASN A 19 4.35 20.46 -13.50
N HIS A 20 4.33 19.92 -14.71
CA HIS A 20 4.05 18.49 -14.91
C HIS A 20 5.36 17.72 -14.70
N ASN A 21 5.86 17.71 -13.46
CA ASN A 21 6.72 16.58 -13.09
C ASN A 21 5.79 15.37 -13.13
N ALA A 22 6.01 14.47 -14.09
CA ALA A 22 5.32 13.20 -14.09
C ALA A 22 5.53 12.57 -12.71
N GLU A 23 4.46 12.50 -11.92
CA GLU A 23 4.51 11.94 -10.59
C GLU A 23 4.89 10.47 -10.76
N VAL A 24 6.10 10.11 -10.31
CA VAL A 24 6.57 8.72 -10.39
C VAL A 24 5.69 7.90 -9.46
N ILE A 25 4.76 7.16 -10.04
CA ILE A 25 3.88 6.27 -9.28
C ILE A 25 4.76 5.16 -8.71
N VAL A 26 4.93 5.16 -7.39
CA VAL A 26 5.59 4.07 -6.69
C VAL A 26 4.66 2.87 -6.71
N THR A 27 5.08 1.79 -7.37
CA THR A 27 4.30 0.53 -7.48
C THR A 27 4.95 -0.63 -6.73
N LYS A 28 6.11 -0.43 -6.11
CA LYS A 28 6.91 -1.48 -5.51
C LYS A 28 7.83 -0.95 -4.40
N ILE A 29 7.99 -1.72 -3.33
CA ILE A 29 8.89 -1.45 -2.21
C ILE A 29 9.80 -2.67 -2.03
N GLU A 30 11.11 -2.47 -2.19
CA GLU A 30 12.13 -3.55 -2.25
C GLU A 30 13.11 -3.52 -1.07
N THR A 31 12.73 -2.91 0.05
CA THR A 31 13.64 -2.70 1.18
C THR A 31 14.04 -4.00 1.89
N HIS A 32 13.17 -5.02 1.87
CA HIS A 32 13.36 -6.32 2.53
C HIS A 32 12.63 -7.40 1.73
N ASP A 33 12.99 -8.67 1.91
CA ASP A 33 12.07 -9.78 1.63
C ASP A 33 11.07 -9.87 2.79
N PHE A 34 9.92 -9.23 2.63
CA PHE A 34 8.88 -9.14 3.65
C PHE A 34 8.28 -10.50 4.01
N LEU A 35 8.45 -11.53 3.17
CA LEU A 35 7.93 -12.87 3.44
C LEU A 35 8.92 -13.70 4.26
N ARG A 36 10.21 -13.57 3.98
CA ARG A 36 11.24 -14.51 4.48
C ARG A 36 12.20 -13.90 5.49
N ASP A 37 12.49 -12.61 5.44
CA ASP A 37 13.52 -12.02 6.29
C ASP A 37 13.01 -11.66 7.69
N ILE A 38 11.70 -11.46 7.84
CA ILE A 38 11.09 -11.02 9.09
C ILE A 38 10.63 -12.23 9.91
N PRO A 39 11.04 -12.38 11.18
CA PRO A 39 10.57 -13.48 12.02
C PRO A 39 9.09 -13.33 12.38
N VAL A 40 8.38 -14.45 12.58
CA VAL A 40 6.97 -14.46 13.01
C VAL A 40 6.81 -13.71 14.34
N TYR A 41 7.65 -14.05 15.31
CA TYR A 41 7.61 -13.51 16.67
C TYR A 41 8.68 -12.45 16.87
N ALA A 42 8.30 -11.36 17.52
CA ALA A 42 9.22 -10.37 18.08
C ALA A 42 9.53 -10.73 19.55
N GLU A 43 10.08 -9.77 20.30
CA GLU A 43 10.27 -9.91 21.75
C GLU A 43 8.93 -10.08 22.47
N ASP A 44 8.97 -10.67 23.67
CA ASP A 44 7.81 -10.84 24.56
C ASP A 44 6.57 -11.54 23.94
N SER A 45 6.79 -12.45 22.99
CA SER A 45 5.72 -13.21 22.32
C SER A 45 4.75 -12.34 21.50
N LEU A 46 5.19 -11.14 21.11
CA LEU A 46 4.50 -10.34 20.11
C LEU A 46 4.67 -10.96 18.72
N VAL A 47 3.73 -10.67 17.82
CA VAL A 47 3.72 -11.16 16.43
C VAL A 47 3.99 -9.98 15.50
N ASN A 48 4.96 -10.13 14.59
CA ASN A 48 5.22 -9.11 13.56
C ASN A 48 4.13 -9.14 12.49
N ILE A 49 3.78 -7.97 11.97
CA ILE A 49 2.78 -7.82 10.91
C ILE A 49 3.37 -6.91 9.84
N VAL A 50 3.44 -7.38 8.60
CA VAL A 50 3.81 -6.51 7.47
C VAL A 50 2.57 -5.75 7.03
N VAL A 51 2.55 -4.43 7.18
CA VAL A 51 1.41 -3.60 6.76
C VAL A 51 1.44 -3.38 5.25
N GLU A 52 0.50 -3.99 4.52
CA GLU A 52 0.40 -3.89 3.07
C GLU A 52 -0.52 -2.75 2.63
N ILE A 53 -1.64 -2.58 3.33
CA ILE A 53 -2.66 -1.57 3.01
C ILE A 53 -2.98 -0.76 4.26
N PRO A 54 -2.50 0.50 4.35
CA PRO A 54 -2.84 1.39 5.45
C PRO A 54 -4.35 1.61 5.59
N ALA A 55 -4.82 1.83 6.81
CA ALA A 55 -6.21 2.19 7.08
C ALA A 55 -6.63 3.41 6.24
N GLY A 56 -7.82 3.34 5.64
CA GLY A 56 -8.35 4.39 4.77
C GLY A 56 -7.83 4.36 3.32
N CYS A 57 -6.95 3.42 2.96
CA CYS A 57 -6.50 3.23 1.57
C CYS A 57 -7.31 2.13 0.85
N ASN A 58 -7.34 2.19 -0.48
CA ASN A 58 -8.07 1.25 -1.35
C ASN A 58 -7.19 0.61 -2.44
N GLN A 59 -5.91 0.98 -2.50
CA GLN A 59 -4.93 0.38 -3.40
C GLN A 59 -4.63 -1.02 -2.85
N LYS A 60 -4.86 -2.05 -3.66
CA LYS A 60 -4.60 -3.43 -3.25
C LYS A 60 -3.11 -3.71 -3.44
N TRP A 61 -2.38 -3.69 -2.33
CA TRP A 61 -0.98 -4.05 -2.26
C TRP A 61 -0.85 -5.39 -1.55
N GLU A 62 0.15 -6.17 -1.95
CA GLU A 62 0.45 -7.47 -1.36
C GLU A 62 1.94 -7.79 -1.50
N VAL A 63 2.47 -8.60 -0.60
CA VAL A 63 3.81 -9.15 -0.75
C VAL A 63 3.81 -10.20 -1.86
N ASN A 64 4.60 -9.95 -2.90
CA ASN A 64 4.80 -10.88 -3.98
C ASN A 64 5.52 -12.14 -3.47
N LYS A 65 4.83 -13.28 -3.56
CA LYS A 65 5.28 -14.59 -3.04
C LYS A 65 6.63 -15.04 -3.62
N GLN A 66 6.95 -14.62 -4.85
CA GLN A 66 8.19 -14.99 -5.52
C GLN A 66 9.33 -14.09 -5.06
N THR A 67 9.15 -12.78 -5.14
CA THR A 67 10.22 -11.79 -4.90
C THR A 67 10.39 -11.42 -3.44
N GLY A 68 9.35 -11.61 -2.61
CA GLY A 68 9.29 -11.12 -1.24
C GLY A 68 9.04 -9.61 -1.12
N PHE A 69 8.87 -8.90 -2.24
CA PHE A 69 8.68 -7.45 -2.24
C PHE A 69 7.22 -7.07 -2.13
N LEU A 70 6.96 -5.91 -1.53
CA LEU A 70 5.60 -5.37 -1.43
C LEU A 70 5.26 -4.63 -2.74
N GLU A 71 4.25 -5.11 -3.45
CA GLU A 71 3.90 -4.66 -4.80
C GLU A 71 2.43 -4.22 -4.86
N TRP A 72 2.14 -3.18 -5.65
CA TRP A 72 0.77 -2.85 -6.00
C TRP A 72 0.30 -3.86 -7.03
N GLU A 73 -0.70 -4.67 -6.67
CA GLU A 73 -1.24 -5.72 -7.51
C GLU A 73 -1.64 -5.17 -8.90
N ARG A 74 -1.16 -5.82 -9.96
CA ARG A 74 -1.47 -5.50 -11.36
C ARG A 74 -2.62 -6.36 -11.85
N ILE A 75 -3.65 -5.74 -12.42
CA ILE A 75 -4.73 -6.45 -13.13
C ILE A 75 -4.30 -6.70 -14.59
N SER A 76 -3.54 -5.77 -15.17
CA SER A 76 -2.95 -5.87 -16.51
C SER A 76 -1.67 -5.04 -16.58
N ASP A 77 -0.97 -5.09 -17.71
CA ASP A 77 0.27 -4.33 -17.95
C ASP A 77 0.11 -2.83 -17.64
N ASP A 78 -1.06 -2.27 -17.96
CA ASP A 78 -1.37 -0.84 -17.82
C ASP A 78 -2.30 -0.52 -16.63
N SER A 79 -2.71 -1.49 -15.81
CA SER A 79 -3.68 -1.24 -14.74
C SER A 79 -3.31 -1.87 -13.39
N LEU A 80 -3.40 -1.03 -12.36
CA LEU A 80 -3.18 -1.39 -10.96
C LEU A 80 -4.52 -1.58 -10.24
N ARG A 81 -4.58 -2.55 -9.34
CA ARG A 81 -5.83 -2.93 -8.68
C ARG A 81 -6.20 -1.95 -7.58
N VAL A 82 -7.40 -1.42 -7.68
CA VAL A 82 -8.02 -0.59 -6.64
C VAL A 82 -9.36 -1.21 -6.27
N VAL A 83 -9.62 -1.35 -4.97
CA VAL A 83 -10.91 -1.79 -4.46
C VAL A 83 -11.96 -0.73 -4.81
N ARG A 84 -12.96 -1.12 -5.61
CA ARG A 84 -14.04 -0.23 -6.08
C ARG A 84 -15.20 -0.17 -5.09
N TYR A 85 -14.89 0.11 -3.82
CA TYR A 85 -15.85 0.26 -2.73
C TYR A 85 -15.26 1.16 -1.63
N LEU A 86 -15.77 1.08 -0.40
CA LEU A 86 -15.16 1.71 0.77
C LEU A 86 -13.69 1.24 0.94
N PRO A 87 -12.79 2.14 1.38
CA PRO A 87 -11.42 1.77 1.72
C PRO A 87 -11.34 0.74 2.84
N TYR A 88 -10.14 0.18 3.03
CA TYR A 88 -9.88 -0.73 4.15
C TYR A 88 -10.13 0.00 5.49
N PRO A 89 -10.99 -0.56 6.37
CA PRO A 89 -11.40 0.14 7.59
C PRO A 89 -10.33 0.15 8.69
N ALA A 90 -9.30 -0.68 8.57
CA ALA A 90 -8.14 -0.78 9.46
C ALA A 90 -6.90 -1.10 8.63
N ASN A 91 -5.72 -1.08 9.25
CA ASN A 91 -4.49 -1.47 8.56
C ASN A 91 -4.58 -2.97 8.25
N TYR A 92 -4.24 -3.35 7.03
CA TYR A 92 -4.31 -4.72 6.56
C TYR A 92 -2.93 -5.17 6.10
N GLY A 93 -2.65 -6.44 6.32
CA GLY A 93 -1.45 -7.06 5.82
C GLY A 93 -1.37 -8.52 6.24
N MET A 94 -0.14 -9.01 6.43
CA MET A 94 0.10 -10.44 6.65
C MET A 94 1.16 -10.70 7.72
N ILE A 95 1.11 -11.90 8.30
CA ILE A 95 2.14 -12.38 9.23
C ILE A 95 3.26 -13.06 8.43
N PRO A 96 4.51 -12.57 8.49
CA PRO A 96 5.62 -13.11 7.72
C PRO A 96 5.94 -14.55 8.13
N ARG A 97 6.54 -15.33 7.23
CA ARG A 97 6.88 -16.75 7.44
C ARG A 97 5.71 -17.64 7.86
N THR A 98 4.49 -17.25 7.52
CA THR A 98 3.31 -18.12 7.57
C THR A 98 2.92 -18.50 6.15
N TRP A 99 2.26 -19.65 6.01
CA TRP A 99 1.82 -20.14 4.71
C TRP A 99 0.73 -21.18 4.90
N LEU A 100 -0.36 -21.07 4.14
CA LEU A 100 -1.44 -22.04 4.13
C LEU A 100 -1.49 -22.78 2.77
N PRO A 101 -0.88 -23.97 2.65
CA PRO A 101 -0.81 -24.69 1.37
C PRO A 101 -2.19 -25.10 0.84
N GLU A 102 -2.39 -24.97 -0.47
CA GLU A 102 -3.61 -25.45 -1.16
C GLU A 102 -3.80 -26.97 -1.00
N ALA A 103 -2.71 -27.75 -0.95
CA ALA A 103 -2.76 -29.19 -0.70
C ALA A 103 -3.36 -29.56 0.68
N GLU A 104 -3.38 -28.62 1.61
CA GLU A 104 -3.98 -28.74 2.95
C GLU A 104 -5.36 -28.03 3.03
N GLY A 105 -5.88 -27.56 1.89
CA GLY A 105 -7.15 -26.83 1.80
C GLY A 105 -7.02 -25.31 1.95
N GLY A 106 -5.80 -24.77 1.85
CA GLY A 106 -5.50 -23.34 1.89
C GLY A 106 -5.66 -22.59 0.57
N ASP A 107 -5.22 -21.34 0.57
CA ASP A 107 -5.21 -20.41 -0.57
C ASP A 107 -3.79 -20.14 -1.13
N ASN A 108 -2.76 -20.80 -0.59
CA ASN A 108 -1.36 -20.53 -0.89
C ASN A 108 -0.97 -19.06 -0.56
N ASP A 109 -1.46 -18.53 0.55
CA ASP A 109 -1.07 -17.23 1.09
C ASP A 109 -0.50 -17.32 2.52
N PRO A 110 0.28 -16.31 2.95
CA PRO A 110 0.50 -16.08 4.37
C PRO A 110 -0.81 -15.72 5.09
N LEU A 111 -0.81 -15.83 6.42
CA LEU A 111 -1.97 -15.51 7.23
C LEU A 111 -2.24 -14.00 7.24
N ASP A 112 -3.39 -13.60 6.69
CA ASP A 112 -3.90 -12.23 6.67
C ASP A 112 -4.32 -11.71 8.05
N VAL A 113 -4.12 -10.41 8.30
CA VAL A 113 -4.47 -9.74 9.56
C VAL A 113 -5.00 -8.33 9.32
N PHE A 114 -6.01 -7.95 10.11
CA PHE A 114 -6.36 -6.56 10.37
C PHE A 114 -5.71 -6.06 11.67
N LEU A 115 -4.80 -5.09 11.57
CA LEU A 115 -4.22 -4.38 12.69
C LEU A 115 -5.10 -3.17 13.06
N LEU A 116 -5.75 -3.26 14.20
CA LEU A 116 -6.62 -2.21 14.74
C LEU A 116 -5.77 -1.12 15.41
N GLY A 117 -6.10 0.15 15.13
CA GLY A 117 -5.39 1.29 15.69
C GLY A 117 -5.36 2.46 14.72
N GLU A 118 -4.44 3.39 14.96
CA GLU A 118 -4.15 4.49 14.05
C GLU A 118 -3.59 3.98 12.72
N ARG A 119 -3.64 4.83 11.69
CA ARG A 119 -3.09 4.52 10.38
C ARG A 119 -1.57 4.30 10.48
N VAL A 120 -1.09 3.17 9.99
CA VAL A 120 0.33 2.80 9.89
C VAL A 120 0.76 2.86 8.43
N GLU A 121 1.99 3.30 8.17
CA GLU A 121 2.49 3.40 6.80
C GLU A 121 2.71 2.04 6.14
N ARG A 122 2.53 2.01 4.82
CA ARG A 122 2.75 0.82 4.00
C ARG A 122 4.21 0.36 4.11
N GLY A 123 4.42 -0.95 4.27
CA GLY A 123 5.75 -1.55 4.41
C GLY A 123 6.32 -1.46 5.83
N SER A 124 5.55 -0.98 6.81
CA SER A 124 5.93 -1.06 8.22
C SER A 124 5.80 -2.49 8.74
N ILE A 125 6.53 -2.81 9.81
CA ILE A 125 6.58 -4.10 10.51
C ILE A 125 6.19 -3.89 11.98
#